data_AF-A0A5Z0YP38-F1
#
_entry.id   AF-A0A5Z0YP38-F1
#
_cell.length_a   1.000
_cell.length_b   1.000
_cell.length_c   1.000
_cell.angle_alpha   90.00
_cell.angle_beta   90.00
_cell.angle_gamma   90.00
#
_symmetry.space_group_name_H-M   'P 1'
#
loop_
_entity.id
_entity.type
_entity.pdbx_description
1 polymer ?
#
loop_
_entity_poly.entity_id
_entity_poly.type
_entity_poly.pdbx_seq_one_letter_code
_entity_poly.pdbx_strand_id
1 'polypeptide(L)'
;MIKLSEEQKMVYDDLSMPEKVAIFLIQLGEDATTSVFSHMEIDVITEISRYIAMAKNVDRSVATAVLEEFYTLLQSNQYIKSGGL
;
A
#
# COMPACT_ATOMS: atom_id res chain seq x y z
N MET A 1 12.74 6.84 -6.13
CA MET A 1 13.27 5.72 -5.34
C MET A 1 13.90 6.28 -4.09
N ILE A 2 13.10 6.31 -3.03
CA ILE A 2 13.59 6.69 -1.70
C ILE A 2 14.67 5.70 -1.24
N LYS A 3 15.73 6.20 -0.59
CA LYS A 3 16.77 5.35 -0.04
C LYS A 3 16.43 5.07 1.42
N LEU A 4 15.99 3.84 1.71
CA LEU A 4 15.72 3.39 3.08
C LEU A 4 17.03 3.14 3.84
N SER A 5 17.04 3.38 5.15
CA SER A 5 18.07 2.86 6.05
C SER A 5 18.00 1.32 6.12
N GLU A 6 19.01 0.67 6.70
CA GLU A 6 18.98 -0.79 6.88
C GLU A 6 17.79 -1.21 7.77
N GLU A 7 17.51 -0.47 8.85
CA GLU A 7 16.37 -0.75 9.73
C GLU A 7 15.04 -0.55 9.01
N GLN A 8 14.88 0.55 8.27
CA GLN A 8 13.66 0.83 7.51
C GLN A 8 13.43 -0.21 6.40
N LYS A 9 14.51 -0.70 5.79
CA LYS A 9 14.43 -1.75 4.78
C LYS A 9 13.98 -3.07 5.38
N MET A 10 14.52 -3.46 6.54
CA MET A 10 14.06 -4.65 7.26
C MET A 10 12.57 -4.56 7.60
N VAL A 11 12.12 -3.41 8.11
CA VAL A 11 10.69 -3.19 8.38
C VAL A 11 9.87 -3.35 7.11
N TYR A 12 10.27 -2.68 6.02
CA TYR A 12 9.56 -2.74 4.74
C TYR A 12 9.47 -4.16 4.17
N ASP A 13 10.56 -4.92 4.24
CA ASP A 13 10.65 -6.29 3.73
C ASP A 13 9.81 -7.27 4.57
N ASP A 14 9.58 -6.98 5.86
CA ASP A 14 8.78 -7.80 6.78
C ASP A 14 7.27 -7.50 6.69
N LEU A 15 6.87 -6.42 6.01
CA LEU A 15 5.45 -6.07 5.82
C LEU A 15 4.75 -7.09 4.93
N SER A 16 3.66 -7.66 5.45
CA SER A 16 2.72 -8.45 4.67
C SER A 16 1.93 -7.59 3.68
N MET A 17 1.34 -8.22 2.66
CA MET A 17 0.53 -7.48 1.66
C MET A 17 -0.66 -6.73 2.29
N PRO A 18 -1.44 -7.29 3.24
CA PRO A 18 -2.49 -6.54 3.92
C PRO A 18 -1.98 -5.31 4.70
N GLU A 19 -0.80 -5.40 5.31
CA GLU A 19 -0.15 -4.26 5.98
C GLU A 19 0.26 -3.17 4.99
N LYS A 20 0.84 -3.57 3.85
CA LYS A 20 1.18 -2.64 2.77
C LYS A 20 -0.07 -1.96 2.21
N VAL A 21 -1.16 -2.70 2.01
CA VAL A 21 -2.45 -2.14 1.58
C VAL A 21 -2.99 -1.16 2.62
N ALA A 22 -2.95 -1.48 3.92
CA ALA A 22 -3.36 -0.57 4.97
C ALA A 22 -2.55 0.75 4.95
N ILE A 23 -1.23 0.66 4.85
CA ILE A 23 -0.33 1.82 4.73
C ILE A 23 -0.63 2.63 3.47
N PHE A 24 -0.90 1.97 2.35
CA PHE A 24 -1.27 2.63 1.10
C PHE A 24 -2.60 3.39 1.21
N LEU A 25 -3.64 2.76 1.78
CA LEU A 25 -4.96 3.38 1.97
C LEU A 25 -4.91 4.58 2.92
N ILE A 26 -4.12 4.51 4.00
CA ILE A 26 -3.87 5.66 4.88
C ILE A 26 -3.32 6.86 4.08
N GLN A 27 -2.40 6.62 3.13
CA GLN A 27 -1.82 7.68 2.31
C GLN A 27 -2.80 8.26 1.29
N LEU A 28 -3.75 7.46 0.79
CA LEU A 28 -4.79 7.92 -0.13
C LEU A 28 -5.90 8.73 0.55
N GLY A 29 -6.11 8.50 1.85
CA GLY A 29 -7.15 9.17 2.63
C GLY A 29 -8.50 8.46 2.61
N GLU A 30 -9.45 9.02 3.35
CA GLU A 30 -10.72 8.39 3.71
C GLU A 30 -11.64 8.16 2.50
N ASP A 31 -11.78 9.15 1.61
CA ASP A 31 -12.67 9.07 0.45
C ASP A 31 -12.26 7.93 -0.49
N ALA A 32 -10.97 7.85 -0.80
CA ALA A 32 -10.41 6.80 -1.65
C ALA A 32 -10.53 5.42 -0.98
N THR A 33 -10.25 5.34 0.32
CA THR A 33 -10.37 4.11 1.10
C THR A 33 -11.80 3.57 1.09
N THR A 34 -12.78 4.44 1.30
CA THR A 34 -14.21 4.07 1.28
C THR A 34 -14.62 3.54 -0.09
N SER A 35 -14.16 4.18 -1.17
CA SER A 35 -14.41 3.72 -2.53
C SER A 35 -13.82 2.33 -2.78
N VAL A 36 -12.58 2.08 -2.35
CA VAL A 36 -11.93 0.76 -2.47
C VAL A 36 -12.68 -0.30 -1.67
N PHE A 37 -13.00 -0.03 -0.40
CA PHE A 37 -13.72 -0.96 0.48
C PHE A 37 -15.09 -1.36 -0.07
N SER A 38 -15.77 -0.49 -0.81
CA SER A 38 -17.08 -0.82 -1.40
C SER A 38 -17.04 -1.98 -2.43
N HIS A 39 -15.85 -2.39 -2.88
CA HIS A 39 -15.63 -3.48 -3.83
C HIS A 39 -14.99 -4.73 -3.18
N MET A 40 -14.92 -4.80 -1.85
CA MET A 40 -14.22 -5.86 -1.12
C MET A 40 -15.16 -6.64 -0.20
N GLU A 41 -14.79 -7.89 0.09
CA GLU A 41 -15.50 -8.71 1.07
C GLU A 41 -15.26 -8.21 2.51
N ILE A 42 -16.25 -8.41 3.39
CA ILE A 42 -16.25 -7.90 4.77
C ILE A 42 -15.10 -8.43 5.63
N ASP A 43 -14.71 -9.68 5.44
CA ASP A 43 -13.59 -10.32 6.13
C ASP A 43 -12.27 -9.61 5.77
N VAL A 44 -12.06 -9.32 4.49
CA VAL A 44 -10.88 -8.60 4.00
C VAL A 44 -10.87 -7.15 4.49
N ILE A 45 -12.02 -6.46 4.46
CA ILE A 45 -12.15 -5.10 5.01
C ILE A 45 -11.77 -5.10 6.49
N THR A 46 -12.24 -6.09 7.25
CA THR A 46 -11.97 -6.21 8.69
C THR A 46 -10.48 -6.43 8.96
N GLU A 47 -9.83 -7.28 8.17
CA GLU A 47 -8.39 -7.51 8.25
C GLU A 47 -7.59 -6.24 7.98
N ILE A 48 -7.86 -5.56 6.85
CA ILE A 48 -7.16 -4.32 6.50
C ILE A 48 -7.40 -3.23 7.54
N SER A 49 -8.63 -3.10 8.04
CA SER A 49 -8.96 -2.11 9.08
C SER A 49 -8.16 -2.34 10.38
N ARG A 50 -7.91 -3.61 10.74
CA ARG A 50 -7.04 -3.95 11.87
C ARG A 50 -5.62 -3.43 11.63
N TYR A 51 -5.07 -3.66 10.45
CA TYR A 51 -3.74 -3.18 10.09
C TYR A 51 -3.66 -1.65 10.00
N ILE A 52 -4.71 -0.97 9.52
CA ILE A 52 -4.78 0.50 9.53
C ILE A 52 -4.66 1.04 10.96
N ALA A 53 -5.32 0.40 11.93
CA ALA A 53 -5.23 0.80 13.33
C ALA A 53 -3.81 0.62 13.89
N MET A 54 -3.08 -0.41 13.45
CA MET A 54 -1.70 -0.71 13.88
C MET A 54 -0.65 0.14 13.15
N ALA A 55 -0.89 0.54 11.90
CA ALA A 55 0.07 1.21 11.03
C ALA A 55 0.28 2.71 11.31
N LYS A 56 -0.41 3.29 12.30
CA LYS A 56 -0.36 4.74 12.61
C LYS A 56 1.03 5.28 12.95
N ASN A 57 2.00 4.42 13.28
CA ASN A 57 3.37 4.80 13.65
C ASN A 57 4.43 4.40 12.62
N VAL A 58 4.04 4.05 11.39
CA VAL A 58 4.99 3.68 10.34
C VAL A 58 5.83 4.90 9.92
N ASP A 59 7.14 4.68 9.77
CA ASP A 59 8.07 5.70 9.27
C ASP A 59 7.64 6.19 7.88
N ARG A 60 7.67 7.51 7.67
CA ARG A 60 7.31 8.14 6.40
C ARG A 60 8.07 7.56 5.21
N SER A 61 9.33 7.17 5.41
CA SER A 61 10.20 6.61 4.38
C SER A 61 9.68 5.24 3.93
N VAL A 62 9.26 4.41 4.88
CA VAL A 62 8.64 3.09 4.61
C VAL A 62 7.28 3.28 3.92
N ALA A 63 6.45 4.20 4.39
CA ALA A 63 5.17 4.50 3.74
C ALA A 63 5.35 4.97 2.28
N THR A 64 6.36 5.82 2.03
CA THR A 64 6.70 6.29 0.68
C THR A 64 7.18 5.14 -0.21
N ALA A 65 7.98 4.21 0.33
CA ALA A 65 8.44 3.04 -0.42
C ALA A 65 7.26 2.14 -0.84
N VAL A 66 6.29 1.93 0.05
CA VAL A 66 5.03 1.22 -0.28
C VAL A 66 4.30 1.93 -1.42
N LEU A 67 4.19 3.26 -1.37
CA LEU A 67 3.53 4.03 -2.43
C LEU A 67 4.24 3.87 -3.79
N GLU A 68 5.57 3.92 -3.81
CA GLU A 68 6.37 3.71 -5.03
C GLU A 68 6.18 2.28 -5.60
N GLU A 69 6.07 1.26 -4.74
CA GLU A 69 5.79 -0.13 -5.14
C GLU A 69 4.43 -0.24 -5.86
N PHE A 70 3.36 0.29 -5.27
CA PHE A 70 2.03 0.29 -5.88
C PHE A 70 1.99 1.09 -7.18
N TYR A 71 2.67 2.24 -7.25
CA TYR A 71 2.78 3.02 -8.49
C TYR A 71 3.44 2.22 -9.62
N THR A 72 4.53 1.51 -9.31
CA THR A 72 5.23 0.64 -10.27
C THR A 72 4.34 -0.49 -10.76
N LEU A 73 3.59 -1.12 -9.85
CA LEU A 73 2.61 -2.17 -10.20
C LEU A 73 1.51 -1.63 -11.13
N LEU A 74 0.97 -0.44 -10.86
CA LEU A 74 -0.04 0.18 -11.72
C LEU A 74 0.50 0.53 -13.10
N GLN A 75 1.73 1.06 -13.19
CA GLN A 75 2.39 1.33 -14.47
C GLN A 75 2.63 0.05 -15.27
N SER A 76 3.07 -1.04 -14.63
CA SER A 76 3.28 -2.31 -15.32
C SER A 76 1.98 -2.87 -15.92
N ASN A 77 0.86 -2.75 -15.17
CA ASN A 77 -0.46 -3.15 -15.64
C ASN A 77 -1.01 -2.23 -16.75
N GLN A 78 -0.67 -0.94 -16.73
CA GLN A 78 -1.01 0.02 -17.79
C GLN A 78 -0.18 -0.21 -19.06
N TYR A 79 1.10 -0.58 -18.96
CA TYR A 79 1.92 -0.97 -20.11
C TYR A 79 1.30 -2.14 -20.91
N ILE A 80 0.63 -3.08 -20.23
CA ILE A 80 -0.12 -4.16 -20.89
C ILE A 80 -1.36 -3.64 -21.64
N LYS A 81 -2.01 -2.58 -21.15
CA LYS A 81 -3.24 -2.01 -21.76
C LYS A 81 -2.96 -0.95 -22.84
N SER A 82 -1.83 -0.26 -22.77
CA SER A 82 -1.45 0.83 -23.69
C SER A 82 -0.40 0.41 -24.73
N GLY A 83 0.10 -0.83 -24.68
CA GLY A 83 1.33 -1.24 -25.37
C GLY A 83 1.24 -2.55 -26.15
N GLY A 84 0.09 -2.84 -26.76
CA GLY A 84 0.05 -3.80 -27.87
C GLY A 84 0.38 -3.08 -29.18
N LEU A 85 1.67 -3.05 -29.54
CA LEU A 85 2.27 -2.60 -30.83
C LEU A 85 1.69 -1.33 -31.49
#